data_AF-A0A1A6GWG3-F1
#
_entry.id   AF-A0A1A6GWG3-F1
#
_cell.length_a   1.000
_cell.length_b   1.000
_cell.length_c   1.000
_cell.angle_alpha   90.00
_cell.angle_beta   90.00
_cell.angle_gamma   90.00
#
_symmetry.space_group_name_H-M   'P 1'
#
loop_
_entity.id
_entity.type
_entity.pdbx_description
1 polymer ?
#
loop_
_entity_poly.entity_id
_entity_poly.type
_entity_poly.pdbx_seq_one_letter_code
_entity_poly.pdbx_strand_id
1 'polypeptide(L)'
;MSDNQSWNSSGSEEDPETESGPPVERCGVLSKWTNYIHGWQDRWVVLKNNTLSYYKSEDETEYGCRGSICLSKAVITPHDFDECRFDISVNDSVWYLRAQDPDHRQQWIDAIEQHK
;
A
#
# COMPACT_ATOMS: atom_id res chain seq x y z
N MET A 1 -23.03 26.28 -51.83
CA MET A 1 -21.63 26.29 -52.29
C MET A 1 -20.80 26.94 -51.20
N SER A 2 -19.64 26.34 -50.93
CA SER A 2 -18.63 26.56 -49.88
C SER A 2 -18.22 28.05 -49.72
N ASP A 3 -17.66 28.54 -48.60
CA ASP A 3 -16.36 28.12 -48.06
C ASP A 3 -16.19 28.33 -46.55
N ASN A 4 -15.30 27.48 -46.02
CA ASN A 4 -14.88 27.28 -44.65
C ASN A 4 -13.46 27.86 -44.48
N GLN A 5 -13.15 28.60 -43.40
CA GLN A 5 -11.79 28.89 -42.91
C GLN A 5 -11.92 29.52 -41.50
N SER A 6 -11.94 28.74 -40.42
CA SER A 6 -10.80 28.23 -39.62
C SER A 6 -9.76 29.29 -39.21
N TRP A 7 -9.79 29.66 -37.92
CA TRP A 7 -8.59 30.08 -37.20
C TRP A 7 -8.54 29.31 -35.87
N ASN A 8 -7.66 28.32 -35.80
CA ASN A 8 -7.17 27.73 -34.55
C ASN A 8 -5.87 28.45 -34.18
N SER A 9 -5.72 28.81 -32.91
CA SER A 9 -4.49 28.78 -32.09
C SER A 9 -4.71 29.60 -30.83
N SER A 10 -4.15 29.34 -29.65
CA SER A 10 -3.45 28.22 -28.99
C SER A 10 -2.86 28.86 -27.71
N GLY A 11 -2.71 28.11 -26.61
CA GLY A 11 -2.05 28.56 -25.38
C GLY A 11 -3.02 28.56 -24.19
N SER A 12 -3.25 27.46 -23.48
CA SER A 12 -2.33 26.66 -22.66
C SER A 12 -1.82 27.41 -21.44
N GLU A 13 -2.62 27.39 -20.37
CA GLU A 13 -2.16 27.42 -18.98
C GLU A 13 -3.03 26.41 -18.21
N GLU A 14 -2.87 25.13 -18.56
CA GLU A 14 -3.25 24.03 -17.67
C GLU A 14 -2.22 23.98 -16.57
N ASP A 15 -2.58 24.50 -15.39
CA ASP A 15 -1.93 24.12 -14.14
C ASP A 15 -2.79 23.03 -13.48
N PRO A 16 -2.29 21.79 -13.46
CA PRO A 16 -2.59 20.92 -12.34
C PRO A 16 -1.28 20.40 -11.76
N GLU A 17 -0.54 21.25 -11.04
CA GLU A 17 0.39 20.76 -10.03
C GLU A 17 -0.39 20.40 -8.76
N THR A 18 -1.11 19.28 -8.83
CA THR A 18 -1.37 18.46 -7.65
C THR A 18 -0.88 17.07 -7.96
N GLU A 19 0.37 16.85 -7.56
CA GLU A 19 1.11 15.59 -7.45
C GLU A 19 0.19 14.37 -7.35
N SER A 20 -0.24 13.86 -8.50
CA SER A 20 -0.76 12.51 -8.63
C SER A 20 0.44 11.56 -8.70
N GLY A 21 1.17 11.49 -7.57
CA GLY A 21 2.09 10.38 -7.36
C GLY A 21 1.34 9.07 -7.62
N PRO A 22 2.00 8.03 -8.17
CA PRO A 22 1.33 6.82 -8.64
C PRO A 22 0.34 6.31 -7.59
N PRO A 23 -0.85 5.84 -8.02
CA PRO A 23 -1.96 5.55 -7.12
C PRO A 23 -1.47 4.59 -6.04
N VAL A 24 -1.77 4.91 -4.79
CA VAL A 24 -1.63 3.96 -3.68
C VAL A 24 -2.43 2.72 -4.08
N GLU A 25 -1.74 1.61 -4.31
CA GLU A 25 -2.34 0.40 -4.88
C GLU A 25 -3.29 -0.24 -3.87
N ARG A 26 -2.90 -0.18 -2.59
CA ARG A 26 -3.78 -0.47 -1.46
C ARG A 26 -3.29 0.22 -0.19
N CYS A 27 -4.22 0.74 0.59
CA CYS A 27 -3.97 1.16 1.97
C CYS A 27 -5.07 0.63 2.90
N GLY A 28 -4.74 0.51 4.18
CA GLY A 28 -5.70 0.07 5.19
C GLY A 28 -5.06 -0.25 6.53
N VAL A 29 -5.90 -0.42 7.55
CA VAL A 29 -5.44 -0.81 8.88
C VAL A 29 -5.23 -2.32 8.93
N LEU A 30 -4.04 -2.73 9.38
CA LEU A 30 -3.73 -4.11 9.71
C LEU A 30 -3.21 -4.18 11.14
N SER A 31 -3.60 -5.21 11.87
CA SER A 31 -3.00 -5.45 13.19
C SER A 31 -1.63 -6.08 12.97
N LYS A 32 -0.58 -5.38 13.39
CA LYS A 32 0.81 -5.82 13.30
C LYS A 32 1.32 -6.29 14.65
N TRP A 33 1.98 -7.45 14.70
CA TRP A 33 2.68 -7.87 15.90
C TRP A 33 3.88 -6.96 16.17
N THR A 34 3.98 -6.49 17.41
CA THR A 34 5.04 -5.59 17.86
C THR A 34 6.05 -6.29 18.77
N ASN A 35 5.63 -6.74 19.95
CA ASN A 35 6.43 -7.50 20.90
C ASN A 35 5.51 -8.20 21.92
N TYR A 36 6.07 -9.00 22.84
CA TYR A 36 5.29 -9.68 23.87
C TYR A 36 4.61 -8.75 24.89
N ILE A 37 5.05 -7.49 25.01
CA ILE A 37 4.49 -6.53 25.98
C ILE A 37 3.24 -5.84 25.40
N HIS A 38 3.23 -5.54 24.11
CA HIS A 38 2.18 -4.75 23.43
C HIS A 38 1.35 -5.59 22.45
N GLY A 39 1.84 -6.76 22.07
CA GLY A 39 1.16 -7.71 21.21
C GLY A 39 0.84 -7.17 19.82
N TRP A 40 -0.38 -7.44 19.38
CA TRP A 40 -0.96 -6.97 18.13
C TRP A 40 -1.43 -5.53 18.27
N GLN A 41 -1.03 -4.69 17.33
CA GLN A 41 -1.34 -3.26 17.35
C GLN A 41 -1.73 -2.81 15.95
N ASP A 42 -2.79 -2.02 15.85
CA ASP A 42 -3.28 -1.51 14.58
C ASP A 42 -2.30 -0.52 13.98
N ARG A 43 -1.95 -0.75 12.72
CA ARG A 43 -1.04 0.08 11.95
C ARG A 43 -1.67 0.36 10.61
N TRP A 44 -1.52 1.60 10.18
CA TRP A 44 -1.87 1.99 8.82
C TRP A 44 -0.81 1.44 7.88
N VAL A 45 -1.19 0.53 7.00
CA VAL A 45 -0.30 -0.11 6.04
C VAL A 45 -0.63 0.42 4.65
N VAL A 46 0.41 0.73 3.88
CA VAL A 46 0.33 1.31 2.55
C VAL A 46 1.22 0.50 1.62
N LEU A 47 0.62 -0.01 0.55
CA LEU A 47 1.29 -0.64 -0.58
C LEU A 47 1.43 0.39 -1.71
N LYS A 48 2.67 0.70 -2.08
CA LYS A 48 2.98 1.63 -3.17
C LYS A 48 4.32 1.28 -3.78
N ASN A 49 4.41 1.23 -5.12
CA ASN A 49 5.66 1.04 -5.86
C ASN A 49 6.47 -0.20 -5.40
N ASN A 50 5.83 -1.38 -5.36
CA ASN A 50 6.41 -2.63 -4.84
C ASN A 50 6.99 -2.50 -3.41
N THR A 51 6.54 -1.52 -2.63
CA THR A 51 7.01 -1.28 -1.27
C THR A 51 5.81 -1.25 -0.33
N LEU A 52 5.89 -2.07 0.71
CA LEU A 52 4.91 -2.09 1.79
C LEU A 52 5.45 -1.27 2.95
N SER A 53 4.82 -0.14 3.24
CA SER A 53 5.18 0.76 4.33
C SER A 53 4.12 0.73 5.41
N TYR A 54 4.48 0.91 6.67
CA TYR A 54 3.51 1.08 7.75
C TYR A 54 3.78 2.30 8.62
N TYR A 55 2.67 2.84 9.12
CA TYR A 55 2.57 4.05 9.90
C TYR A 55 1.78 3.75 11.17
N LYS A 56 1.89 4.62 12.16
CA LYS A 56 1.13 4.49 13.41
C LYS A 56 -0.36 4.79 13.18
N SER A 57 -0.69 5.77 12.34
CA SER A 57 -2.04 6.10 11.88
C SER A 57 -2.01 6.69 10.46
N GLU A 58 -3.19 6.85 9.84
CA GLU A 58 -3.35 7.48 8.52
C GLU A 58 -2.86 8.94 8.50
N ASP A 59 -3.15 9.70 9.57
CA ASP A 59 -2.75 11.11 9.70
C ASP A 59 -1.22 11.30 9.87
N GLU A 60 -0.49 10.26 10.27
CA GLU A 60 0.97 10.31 10.49
C GLU A 60 1.76 9.84 9.24
N THR A 61 1.18 9.90 8.04
CA THR A 61 1.84 9.45 6.80
C THR A 61 3.02 10.33 6.34
N GLU A 62 3.05 11.62 6.71
CA GLU A 62 4.08 12.57 6.26
C GLU A 62 5.39 12.49 7.08
N TYR A 63 5.32 12.19 8.39
CA TYR A 63 6.49 12.14 9.29
C TYR A 63 6.61 10.83 10.09
N GLY A 64 5.71 9.87 9.91
CA GLY A 64 5.53 8.73 10.81
C GLY A 64 5.83 7.36 10.21
N CYS A 65 6.58 7.27 9.11
CA CYS A 65 6.97 5.96 8.56
C CYS A 65 7.81 5.18 9.58
N ARG A 66 7.27 4.06 10.07
CA ARG A 66 7.92 3.23 11.11
C ARG A 66 8.70 2.07 10.51
N GLY A 67 8.43 1.73 9.26
CA GLY A 67 9.17 0.73 8.52
C GLY A 67 8.59 0.55 7.12
N SER A 68 9.47 0.18 6.19
CA SER A 68 9.13 -0.18 4.82
C SER A 68 9.85 -1.45 4.41
N ILE A 69 9.18 -2.27 3.62
CA ILE A 69 9.71 -3.51 3.05
C ILE A 69 9.54 -3.47 1.54
N CYS A 70 10.63 -3.73 0.83
CA CYS A 70 10.59 -3.93 -0.62
C CYS A 70 10.12 -5.36 -0.94
N LEU A 71 9.07 -5.46 -1.76
CA LEU A 71 8.38 -6.71 -2.06
C LEU A 71 9.11 -7.58 -3.08
N SER A 72 10.10 -7.06 -3.82
CA SER A 72 10.80 -7.79 -4.89
C SER A 72 11.40 -9.13 -4.45
N LYS A 73 11.71 -9.30 -3.17
CA LYS A 73 12.18 -10.56 -2.58
C LYS A 73 11.36 -11.01 -1.37
N ALA A 74 10.16 -10.46 -1.22
CA ALA A 74 9.26 -10.83 -0.13
C ALA A 74 8.65 -12.20 -0.34
N VAL A 75 8.58 -12.95 0.74
CA VAL A 75 7.84 -14.20 0.84
C VAL A 75 6.65 -13.95 1.74
N ILE A 76 5.46 -14.12 1.18
CA ILE A 76 4.19 -14.02 1.89
C ILE A 76 3.78 -15.44 2.29
N THR A 77 3.46 -15.63 3.57
CA THR A 77 3.07 -16.92 4.12
C THR A 77 1.74 -16.75 4.85
N PRO A 78 0.61 -17.18 4.28
CA PRO A 78 -0.66 -17.22 5.01
C PRO A 78 -0.54 -18.20 6.18
N HIS A 79 -1.19 -17.90 7.29
CA HIS A 79 -1.15 -18.77 8.47
C HIS A 79 -2.22 -19.88 8.38
N ASP A 80 -1.84 -21.13 8.64
CA ASP A 80 -2.73 -22.30 8.46
C ASP A 80 -3.93 -22.34 9.41
N PHE A 81 -3.75 -21.86 10.65
CA PHE A 81 -4.78 -21.91 11.70
C PHE A 81 -5.48 -20.57 11.95
N ASP A 82 -4.90 -19.49 11.43
CA ASP A 82 -5.38 -18.14 11.69
C ASP A 82 -5.73 -17.54 10.35
N GLU A 83 -7.00 -17.66 9.98
CA GLU A 83 -7.50 -17.28 8.67
C GLU A 83 -7.43 -15.78 8.41
N CYS A 84 -7.15 -14.96 9.42
CA CYS A 84 -6.94 -13.52 9.25
C CYS A 84 -5.45 -13.15 9.19
N ARG A 85 -4.54 -14.07 9.52
CA ARG A 85 -3.10 -13.79 9.62
C ARG A 85 -2.33 -14.20 8.38
N PHE A 86 -1.37 -13.36 8.04
CA PHE A 86 -0.35 -13.60 7.04
C PHE A 86 0.96 -12.95 7.46
N ASP A 87 2.06 -13.61 7.11
CA ASP A 87 3.39 -13.20 7.49
C ASP A 87 4.16 -12.77 6.24
N ILE A 88 4.86 -11.64 6.29
CA ILE A 88 5.70 -11.14 5.20
C ILE A 88 7.13 -11.19 5.67
N SER A 89 7.98 -11.93 4.96
CA SER A 89 9.39 -12.06 5.27
C SER A 89 10.27 -11.57 4.11
N VAL A 90 11.26 -10.73 4.43
CA VAL A 90 12.28 -10.25 3.50
C VAL A 90 13.64 -10.27 4.19
N ASN A 91 14.58 -11.04 3.65
CA ASN A 91 15.89 -11.28 4.25
C ASN A 91 15.70 -11.71 5.72
N ASP A 92 16.20 -10.92 6.68
CA ASP A 92 16.09 -11.18 8.13
C ASP A 92 14.91 -10.45 8.81
N SER A 93 14.06 -9.75 8.05
CA SER A 93 12.90 -9.03 8.58
C SER A 93 11.61 -9.79 8.35
N VAL A 94 10.85 -10.03 9.41
CA VAL A 94 9.53 -10.68 9.34
C VAL A 94 8.48 -9.79 9.99
N TRP A 95 7.40 -9.51 9.25
CA TRP A 95 6.22 -8.83 9.74
C TRP A 95 5.07 -9.81 9.85
N TYR A 96 4.52 -9.92 11.05
CA TYR A 96 3.30 -10.67 11.30
C TYR A 96 2.12 -9.70 11.24
N LEU A 97 1.21 -9.93 10.30
CA LEU A 97 0.07 -9.06 10.01
C LEU A 97 -1.23 -9.84 10.11
N ARG A 98 -2.27 -9.18 10.63
CA ARG A 98 -3.64 -9.69 10.69
C ARG A 98 -4.57 -8.69 10.03
N ALA A 99 -5.37 -9.20 9.10
CA ALA A 99 -6.50 -8.47 8.53
C ALA A 99 -7.73 -8.59 9.45
N GLN A 100 -8.78 -7.84 9.11
CA GLN A 100 -10.04 -7.90 9.83
C GLN A 100 -10.76 -9.24 9.61
N ASP A 101 -10.72 -9.76 8.38
CA ASP A 101 -11.41 -10.97 7.94
C ASP A 101 -10.55 -11.78 6.96
N PRO A 102 -10.87 -13.07 6.72
CA PRO A 102 -10.14 -13.89 5.75
C PRO A 102 -10.20 -13.35 4.32
N ASP A 103 -11.31 -12.75 3.92
CA ASP A 103 -11.46 -12.09 2.62
C ASP A 103 -10.52 -10.90 2.49
N HIS A 104 -10.46 -10.04 3.52
CA HIS A 104 -9.54 -8.90 3.56
C HIS A 104 -8.07 -9.37 3.56
N ARG A 105 -7.75 -10.45 4.28
CA ARG A 105 -6.43 -11.09 4.22
C ARG A 105 -6.10 -11.49 2.79
N GLN A 106 -7.00 -12.23 2.12
CA GLN A 106 -6.76 -12.72 0.77
C GLN A 106 -6.55 -11.56 -0.20
N GLN A 107 -7.38 -10.52 -0.11
CA GLN A 107 -7.20 -9.29 -0.87
C GLN A 107 -5.78 -8.74 -0.69
N TRP A 108 -5.33 -8.54 0.56
CA TRP A 108 -3.98 -8.04 0.84
C TRP A 108 -2.88 -8.90 0.22
N ILE A 109 -2.97 -10.23 0.39
CA ILE A 109 -2.02 -11.18 -0.21
C ILE A 109 -2.00 -11.02 -1.74
N ASP A 110 -3.17 -11.00 -2.37
CA ASP A 110 -3.29 -10.93 -3.83
C ASP A 110 -2.67 -9.64 -4.39
N ALA A 111 -2.88 -8.49 -3.74
CA ALA A 111 -2.21 -7.26 -4.18
C ALA A 111 -0.70 -7.32 -3.97
N ILE A 112 -0.24 -7.82 -2.82
CA ILE A 112 1.19 -7.88 -2.54
C ILE A 112 1.89 -8.80 -3.56
N GLU A 113 1.29 -9.95 -3.92
CA GLU A 113 1.81 -10.87 -4.94
C GLU A 113 1.73 -10.28 -6.36
N GLN A 114 0.70 -9.48 -6.67
CA GLN A 114 0.63 -8.75 -7.95
C GLN A 114 1.74 -7.69 -8.10
N HIS A 115 2.20 -7.13 -6.98
CA HIS A 115 3.20 -6.07 -6.90
C HIS A 115 4.58 -6.56 -6.42
N LYS A 116 4.89 -7.82 -6.66
CA LYS A 116 6.20 -8.44 -6.39
C LYS A 116 7.07 -8.48 -7.64
#